data_AF-A0A6B3GE53-F1
#
_entry.id   AF-A0A6B3GE53-F1
#
_cell.length_a   1.000
_cell.length_b   1.000
_cell.length_c   1.000
_cell.angle_alpha   90.00
_cell.angle_beta   90.00
_cell.angle_gamma   90.00
#
_symmetry.space_group_name_H-M   'P 1'
#
loop_
_entity.id
_entity.type
_entity.pdbx_description
1 polymer ?
#
loop_
_entity_poly.entity_id
_entity_poly.type
_entity_poly.pdbx_seq_one_letter_code
_entity_poly.pdbx_strand_id
1 'polypeptide(L)' 'LARAVALSTATVLAPTAGEFDAAAYAELLPRVTVEPHTPTP' A
#
# COMPACT_ATOMS: atom_id res chain seq x y z
N LEU A 1 -3.18 -1.63 8.73
CA LEU A 1 -3.77 -1.47 7.38
C LEU A 1 -2.94 -0.58 6.47
N ALA A 2 -2.68 0.69 6.80
CA ALA A 2 -1.96 1.60 5.90
C ALA A 2 -0.60 1.05 5.38
N ARG A 3 0.26 0.57 6.29
CA ARG A 3 1.55 -0.04 5.92
C ARG A 3 1.39 -1.29 5.05
N ALA A 4 0.35 -2.11 5.30
CA ALA A 4 0.11 -3.32 4.54
C ALA A 4 -0.37 -3.01 3.12
N VAL A 5 -1.25 -2.01 2.97
CA VAL A 5 -1.71 -1.53 1.66
C VAL A 5 -0.54 -0.93 0.88
N ALA A 6 0.24 -0.04 1.48
CA ALA A 6 1.42 0.56 0.84
C ALA A 6 2.44 -0.50 0.39
N LEU A 7 2.69 -1.52 1.21
CA LEU A 7 3.61 -2.62 0.86
C LEU A 7 3.05 -3.47 -0.29
N SER A 8 1.77 -3.83 -0.24
CA SER A 8 1.11 -4.58 -1.31
C SER A 8 1.19 -3.83 -2.64
N THR A 9 0.89 -2.53 -2.64
CA THR A 9 1.01 -1.68 -3.83
C THR A 9 2.46 -1.58 -4.31
N ALA A 10 3.43 -1.41 -3.42
CA ALA A 10 4.85 -1.36 -3.78
C ALA A 10 5.34 -2.68 -4.41
N THR A 11 4.82 -3.84 -3.98
CA THR A 11 5.10 -5.13 -4.61
C THR A 11 4.45 -5.27 -5.98
N VAL A 12 3.24 -4.74 -6.18
CA VAL A 12 2.59 -4.73 -7.52
C VAL A 12 3.34 -3.84 -8.52
N LEU A 13 3.93 -2.75 -8.05
CA LEU A 13 4.72 -1.83 -8.88
C LEU A 13 6.13 -2.33 -9.17
N ALA A 14 6.64 -3.28 -8.38
CA ALA A 14 7.96 -3.84 -8.58
C ALA A 14 8.04 -4.50 -9.98
N PRO A 15 9.15 -4.28 -10.73
CA PRO A 15 9.26 -4.74 -12.12
C PRO A 15 9.28 -6.27 -12.24
N THR A 16 9.71 -6.97 -11.20
CA THR A 16 9.79 -8.43 -11.16
C THR A 16 8.85 -8.99 -10.09
N ALA A 17 8.16 -10.07 -10.42
CA ALA A 17 7.29 -10.76 -9.47
C ALA A 17 8.08 -11.26 -8.24
N GLY A 18 7.52 -11.02 -7.05
CA GLY A 18 8.15 -11.40 -5.77
C GLY A 18 9.12 -10.37 -5.21
N GLU A 19 9.37 -9.27 -5.93
CA GLU A 19 10.20 -8.17 -5.43
C GLU A 19 9.36 -7.11 -4.71
N PHE A 20 10.08 -6.22 -4.03
CA PHE A 20 9.53 -5.10 -3.30
C PHE A 20 10.32 -3.84 -3.63
N ASP A 21 9.61 -2.79 -4.04
CA ASP A 21 10.20 -1.47 -4.27
C ASP A 21 10.12 -0.61 -3.00
N ALA A 22 11.26 -0.40 -2.35
CA ALA A 22 11.37 0.39 -1.13
C ALA A 22 11.12 1.89 -1.34
N ALA A 23 11.48 2.44 -2.51
CA ALA A 23 11.25 3.84 -2.83
C ALA A 23 9.75 4.09 -3.04
N ALA A 24 9.10 3.23 -3.82
CA ALA A 24 7.65 3.28 -4.01
C ALA A 24 6.91 3.14 -2.68
N TYR A 25 7.32 2.23 -1.80
CA TYR A 25 6.73 2.10 -0.47
C TYR A 25 6.84 3.38 0.37
N ALA A 26 8.03 4.00 0.40
CA ALA A 26 8.25 5.23 1.16
C ALA A 26 7.39 6.39 0.64
N GLU A 27 7.20 6.47 -0.68
CA GLU A 27 6.32 7.49 -1.30
C GLU A 27 4.84 7.23 -1.07
N LEU A 28 4.42 5.96 -1.07
CA LEU A 28 3.03 5.56 -0.92
C LEU A 28 2.57 5.59 0.54
N LEU A 29 3.44 5.26 1.49
CA LEU A 29 3.09 5.19 2.90
C LEU A 29 2.40 6.46 3.45
N PRO A 30 2.88 7.69 3.20
CA PRO A 30 2.20 8.90 3.65
C PRO A 30 0.92 9.23 2.86
N ARG A 31 0.68 8.57 1.71
CA ARG A 31 -0.50 8.79 0.87
C ARG A 31 -1.68 7.88 1.23
N VAL A 32 -1.47 6.85 2.03
CA VAL A 32 -2.53 5.90 2.41
C VAL A 32 -3.25 6.38 3.67
N THR A 33 -4.52 6.75 3.50
CA THR A 33 -5.45 7.02 4.61
C THR A 33 -6.34 5.80 4.84
N VAL A 34 -6.52 5.42 6.11
CA VAL A 34 -7.44 4.36 6.51
C VAL A 34 -8.54 4.97 7.36
N GLU A 35 -9.78 4.79 6.94
CA GLU A 35 -10.95 5.30 7.64
C GLU A 35 -11.85 4.16 8.10
N PRO A 36 -12.58 4.32 9.22
CA PRO A 36 -13.60 3.38 9.63
C PRO A 36 -14.67 3.25 8.54
N HIS A 37 -14.99 2.02 8.15
CA HIS A 37 -16.14 1.76 7.29
C HIS A 37 -17.39 1.57 8.16
N THR A 38 -18.36 2.46 8.03
CA THR A 38 -19.71 2.24 8.55
C THR A 38 -20.55 1.60 7.43
N PRO A 39 -20.86 0.30 7.49
CA PRO A 39 -21.72 -0.31 6.50
C PRO A 39 -23.12 0.32 6.55
N THR A 40 -23.65 0.65 5.38
CA THR A 40 -25.07 1.00 5.22
C THR A 40 -25.90 -0.28 5.49
N PRO A 41 -26.95 -0.22 6.32
CA PRO A 41 -27.78 -1.37 6.66
C PRO A 41 -28.52 -1.96 5.45
#